data_AF-A0A543AMY6-F1
#
_entry.id   AF-A0A543AMY6-F1
#
_cell.length_a   1.000
_cell.length_b   1.000
_cell.length_c   1.000
_cell.angle_alpha   90.00
_cell.angle_beta   90.00
_cell.angle_gamma   90.00
#
_symmetry.space_group_name_H-M   'P 1'
#
loop_
_entity.id
_entity.type
_entity.pdbx_description
1 polymer ?
#
loop_
_entity_poly.entity_id
_entity_poly.type
_entity_poly.pdbx_seq_one_letter_code
_entity_poly.pdbx_strand_id
1 'polypeptide(L)'
;MHIRRHLVFAGVATAAVFGLTACGGSALASSCEDYWEFDQEHAGAIGEAMQQVGSGASYDADATRAMIDDATNDFKALLDNSQDEIFVEEASKTLPMFEIVNTLADPDVSVDEKAELMGSSDLNEIMEAERNLIEICEAEIN
;
A
#
# COMPACT_ATOMS: atom_id res chain seq x y z
N MET A 1 -47.21 -16.84 -47.93
CA MET A 1 -46.28 -17.42 -46.93
C MET A 1 -45.68 -16.24 -46.17
N HIS A 2 -45.71 -16.04 -44.85
CA HIS A 2 -46.12 -16.81 -43.68
C HIS A 2 -46.43 -15.82 -42.52
N ILE A 3 -47.55 -16.07 -41.83
CA ILE A 3 -47.82 -15.98 -40.37
C ILE A 3 -47.70 -14.62 -39.62
N ARG A 4 -48.86 -14.18 -39.12
CA ARG A 4 -49.12 -13.25 -37.99
C ARG A 4 -48.78 -13.90 -36.63
N ARG A 5 -48.78 -13.05 -35.57
CA ARG A 5 -49.10 -13.35 -34.14
C ARG A 5 -47.92 -13.91 -33.30
N HIS A 6 -47.68 -13.59 -32.03
CA HIS A 6 -48.44 -13.00 -30.91
C HIS A 6 -47.50 -12.35 -29.88
N LEU A 7 -47.99 -11.33 -29.15
CA LEU A 7 -47.50 -10.94 -27.83
C LEU A 7 -47.55 -12.13 -26.85
N VAL A 8 -46.48 -12.36 -26.09
CA VAL A 8 -46.53 -13.05 -24.80
C VAL A 8 -45.70 -12.25 -23.79
N PHE A 9 -46.42 -11.52 -22.93
CA PHE A 9 -45.94 -11.21 -21.59
C PHE A 9 -45.98 -12.51 -20.77
N ALA A 10 -44.81 -13.00 -20.38
CA ALA A 10 -44.58 -13.92 -19.26
C ALA A 10 -43.14 -13.65 -18.84
N GLY A 11 -42.87 -13.02 -17.69
CA GLY A 11 -43.19 -13.60 -16.40
C GLY A 11 -42.06 -14.53 -15.99
N VAL A 12 -40.89 -13.98 -15.65
CA VAL A 12 -39.92 -14.65 -14.78
C VAL A 12 -39.52 -13.65 -13.71
N ALA A 13 -40.28 -13.69 -12.61
CA ALA A 13 -39.78 -13.29 -11.32
C ALA A 13 -38.73 -14.34 -10.91
N THR A 14 -37.47 -14.10 -11.24
CA THR A 14 -36.37 -14.72 -10.52
C THR A 14 -36.03 -13.80 -9.36
N ALA A 15 -36.74 -14.02 -8.26
CA ALA A 15 -36.18 -13.76 -6.94
C ALA A 15 -34.91 -14.61 -6.82
N ALA A 16 -33.77 -14.04 -7.18
CA ALA A 16 -32.48 -14.54 -6.73
C ALA A 16 -32.29 -14.03 -5.31
N VAL A 17 -32.85 -14.81 -4.39
CA VAL A 17 -32.52 -14.80 -2.97
C VAL A 17 -31.00 -14.89 -2.82
N PHE A 18 -30.45 -14.04 -1.96
CA PHE A 18 -29.15 -14.11 -1.30
C PHE A 18 -28.33 -15.40 -1.52
N GLY A 19 -27.05 -15.21 -1.87
CA GLY A 19 -26.04 -16.25 -1.72
C GLY A 19 -25.40 -16.73 -3.02
N LEU A 20 -24.87 -15.82 -3.84
CA LEU A 20 -23.70 -16.15 -4.64
C LEU A 20 -22.49 -15.59 -3.88
N THR A 21 -21.99 -16.38 -2.93
CA THR A 21 -20.58 -16.35 -2.57
C THR A 21 -19.80 -16.58 -3.85
N ALA A 22 -19.47 -15.49 -4.54
CA ALA A 22 -18.29 -15.52 -5.38
C ALA A 22 -17.15 -15.99 -4.48
N CYS A 23 -16.34 -16.91 -4.99
CA CYS A 23 -14.97 -17.09 -4.52
C CYS A 23 -14.20 -15.77 -4.74
N GLY A 24 -14.53 -14.72 -3.99
CA GLY A 24 -13.86 -13.44 -3.97
C GLY A 24 -13.15 -13.32 -2.63
N GLY A 25 -11.85 -13.02 -2.65
CA GLY A 25 -11.11 -12.71 -1.43
C GLY A 25 -11.83 -11.62 -0.61
N SER A 26 -11.58 -11.60 0.69
CA SER A 26 -11.99 -10.47 1.53
C SER A 26 -11.45 -9.15 0.93
N ALA A 27 -12.13 -8.03 1.19
CA ALA A 27 -11.58 -6.71 0.81
C ALA A 27 -10.16 -6.51 1.37
N LEU A 28 -9.92 -7.08 2.55
CA LEU A 28 -8.60 -7.20 3.17
C LEU A 28 -7.62 -8.01 2.32
N ALA A 29 -7.97 -9.24 1.89
CA ALA A 29 -7.10 -10.07 1.07
C ALA A 29 -6.71 -9.38 -0.25
N SER A 30 -7.64 -8.67 -0.90
CA SER A 30 -7.32 -7.88 -2.10
C SER A 30 -6.35 -6.74 -1.80
N SER A 31 -6.55 -6.03 -0.69
CA SER A 31 -5.66 -4.92 -0.30
C SER A 31 -4.27 -5.42 0.08
N CYS A 32 -4.19 -6.61 0.69
CA CYS A 32 -2.94 -7.27 1.02
C CYS A 32 -2.20 -7.84 -0.21
N GLU A 33 -2.92 -8.27 -1.24
CA GLU A 33 -2.33 -8.63 -2.53
C GLU A 33 -1.72 -7.40 -3.21
N ASP A 34 -2.47 -6.29 -3.28
CA ASP A 34 -1.95 -5.02 -3.81
C ASP A 34 -0.75 -4.52 -2.98
N TYR A 35 -0.77 -4.70 -1.65
CA TYR A 35 0.34 -4.33 -0.77
C TYR A 35 1.59 -5.17 -1.03
N TRP A 36 1.41 -6.46 -1.26
CA TRP A 36 2.51 -7.35 -1.57
C TRP A 36 3.13 -7.04 -2.95
N GLU A 37 2.33 -6.62 -3.93
CA GLU A 37 2.86 -6.12 -5.21
C GLU A 37 3.68 -4.85 -5.01
N PHE A 38 3.17 -3.90 -4.23
CA PHE A 38 3.90 -2.68 -3.85
C PHE A 38 5.24 -3.00 -3.14
N ASP A 39 5.23 -3.89 -2.15
CA ASP A 39 6.43 -4.26 -1.38
C ASP A 39 7.52 -4.86 -2.29
N GLN A 40 7.15 -5.77 -3.19
CA GLN A 40 8.11 -6.35 -4.13
C GLN A 40 8.71 -5.34 -5.10
N GLU A 41 7.95 -4.33 -5.50
CA GLU A 41 8.42 -3.29 -6.41
C GLU A 41 9.35 -2.29 -5.68
N HIS A 42 8.98 -1.87 -4.47
CA HIS A 42 9.57 -0.70 -3.83
C HIS A 42 10.41 -0.99 -2.58
N ALA A 43 10.10 -2.01 -1.78
CA ALA A 43 10.73 -2.18 -0.46
C ALA A 43 12.25 -2.41 -0.53
N GLY A 44 12.71 -3.14 -1.54
CA GLY A 44 14.14 -3.31 -1.79
C GLY A 44 14.84 -1.97 -2.06
N ALA A 45 14.24 -1.15 -2.92
CA ALA A 45 14.79 0.16 -3.29
C ALA A 45 14.76 1.14 -2.11
N ILE A 46 13.68 1.15 -1.32
CA ILE A 46 13.56 1.96 -0.09
C ILE A 46 14.61 1.52 0.94
N GLY A 47 14.80 0.22 1.12
CA GLY A 47 15.83 -0.32 2.03
C GLY A 47 17.25 0.08 1.61
N GLU A 48 17.55 0.02 0.30
CA GLU A 48 18.82 0.50 -0.24
C GLU A 48 18.99 2.02 -0.04
N ALA A 49 17.94 2.82 -0.26
CA ALA A 49 17.95 4.25 0.00
C ALA A 49 18.26 4.56 1.48
N MET A 50 17.57 3.91 2.41
CA MET A 50 17.82 4.06 3.86
C MET A 50 19.26 3.69 4.24
N GLN A 51 19.81 2.63 3.64
CA GLN A 51 21.20 2.24 3.86
C GLN A 51 22.17 3.30 3.31
N GLN A 52 21.93 3.81 2.11
CA GLN A 52 22.78 4.82 1.48
C GLN A 52 22.81 6.10 2.30
N VAL A 53 21.64 6.64 2.67
CA VAL A 53 21.53 7.88 3.46
C VAL A 53 22.13 7.73 4.86
N GLY A 54 21.99 6.56 5.50
CA GLY A 54 22.56 6.28 6.82
C GLY A 54 24.06 6.01 6.81
N SER A 55 24.63 5.53 5.70
CA SER A 55 26.05 5.20 5.59
C SER A 55 26.97 6.41 5.42
N GLY A 56 26.42 7.56 5.01
CA GLY A 56 27.20 8.76 4.64
C GLY A 56 28.03 8.57 3.36
N ALA A 57 27.81 7.51 2.60
CA ALA A 57 28.41 7.34 1.29
C ALA A 57 27.87 8.39 0.30
N SER A 58 28.60 8.63 -0.80
CA SER A 58 28.08 9.43 -1.90
C SER A 58 26.93 8.67 -2.56
N TYR A 59 25.77 9.32 -2.67
CA TYR A 59 24.61 8.85 -3.42
C TYR A 59 24.05 10.00 -4.26
N ASP A 60 23.17 9.67 -5.19
CA ASP A 60 22.43 10.67 -5.99
C ASP A 60 21.16 11.05 -5.23
N ALA A 61 21.22 12.16 -4.49
CA ALA A 61 20.10 12.62 -3.67
C ALA A 61 18.83 12.88 -4.49
N ASP A 62 18.94 13.46 -5.68
CA ASP A 62 17.77 13.75 -6.51
C ASP A 62 17.11 12.45 -6.99
N ALA A 63 17.92 11.46 -7.40
CA ALA A 63 17.40 10.16 -7.80
C ALA A 63 16.77 9.38 -6.64
N THR A 64 17.39 9.40 -5.45
CA THR A 64 16.85 8.77 -4.25
C THR A 64 15.51 9.40 -3.86
N ARG A 65 15.42 10.74 -3.86
CA ARG A 65 14.18 11.45 -3.52
C ARG A 65 13.08 11.19 -4.55
N ALA A 66 13.40 11.19 -5.84
CA ALA A 66 12.44 10.88 -6.89
C ALA A 66 11.86 9.46 -6.76
N MET A 67 12.68 8.48 -6.41
CA MET A 67 12.23 7.11 -6.16
C MET A 67 11.31 7.02 -4.93
N ILE A 68 11.65 7.72 -3.84
CA ILE A 68 10.80 7.76 -2.64
C ILE A 68 9.46 8.45 -2.93
N ASP A 69 9.46 9.52 -3.71
CA ASP A 69 8.24 10.22 -4.13
C ASP A 69 7.34 9.33 -4.99
N ASP A 70 7.93 8.51 -5.88
CA ASP A 70 7.22 7.53 -6.70
C ASP A 70 6.55 6.46 -5.81
N ALA A 71 7.33 5.82 -4.94
CA ALA A 71 6.82 4.85 -3.97
C ALA A 71 5.73 5.46 -3.06
N THR A 72 5.88 6.72 -2.65
CA THR A 72 4.87 7.42 -1.86
C THR A 72 3.56 7.58 -2.62
N ASN A 73 3.63 7.90 -3.92
CA ASN A 73 2.44 8.07 -4.75
C ASN A 73 1.73 6.73 -4.98
N ASP A 74 2.47 5.66 -5.23
CA ASP A 74 1.93 4.33 -5.40
C ASP A 74 1.28 3.82 -4.12
N PHE A 75 1.95 4.02 -2.97
CA PHE A 75 1.38 3.64 -1.67
C PHE A 75 0.11 4.43 -1.34
N LYS A 76 0.06 5.73 -1.66
CA LYS A 76 -1.17 6.52 -1.52
C LYS A 76 -2.28 6.05 -2.45
N ALA A 77 -1.94 5.68 -3.69
CA ALA A 77 -2.92 5.13 -4.63
C ALA A 77 -3.48 3.80 -4.09
N LEU A 78 -2.66 2.99 -3.44
CA LEU A 78 -3.10 1.77 -2.78
C LEU A 78 -4.11 2.07 -1.67
N LEU A 79 -3.81 3.02 -0.78
CA LEU A 79 -4.74 3.45 0.29
C LEU A 79 -6.06 3.99 -0.28
N ASP A 80 -6.00 4.81 -1.32
CA ASP A 80 -7.18 5.42 -1.94
C ASP A 80 -8.06 4.40 -2.67
N ASN A 81 -7.48 3.31 -3.17
CA ASN A 81 -8.19 2.25 -3.88
C ASN A 81 -8.66 1.10 -2.97
N SER A 82 -8.12 0.97 -1.77
CA SER A 82 -8.52 -0.04 -0.81
C SER A 82 -9.93 0.22 -0.28
N GLN A 83 -10.71 -0.86 -0.16
CA GLN A 83 -12.06 -0.85 0.42
C GLN A 83 -12.09 -1.41 1.85
N ASP A 84 -10.92 -1.75 2.41
CA ASP A 84 -10.81 -2.34 3.74
C ASP A 84 -10.32 -1.31 4.76
N GLU A 85 -11.20 -0.97 5.72
CA GLU A 85 -10.91 0.08 6.70
C GLU A 85 -9.76 -0.30 7.65
N ILE A 86 -9.57 -1.60 7.94
CA ILE A 86 -8.49 -2.06 8.83
C ILE A 86 -7.15 -1.91 8.11
N PHE A 87 -7.10 -2.36 6.86
CA PHE A 87 -5.93 -2.17 6.01
C PHE A 87 -5.56 -0.69 5.91
N VAL A 88 -6.51 0.18 5.54
CA VAL A 88 -6.24 1.63 5.38
C VAL A 88 -5.77 2.24 6.71
N GLU A 89 -6.39 1.87 7.83
CA GLU A 89 -5.98 2.36 9.15
C GLU A 89 -4.52 2.02 9.44
N GLU A 90 -4.12 0.75 9.31
CA GLU A 90 -2.75 0.34 9.63
C GLU A 90 -1.73 0.83 8.61
N ALA A 91 -2.03 0.70 7.31
CA ALA A 91 -1.15 1.14 6.24
C ALA A 91 -0.94 2.67 6.25
N SER A 92 -1.95 3.47 6.59
CA SER A 92 -1.79 4.93 6.69
C SER A 92 -0.80 5.37 7.78
N LYS A 93 -0.56 4.53 8.80
CA LYS A 93 0.42 4.80 9.86
C LYS A 93 1.87 4.64 9.38
N THR A 94 2.09 3.94 8.26
CA THR A 94 3.42 3.74 7.68
C THR A 94 3.83 4.86 6.72
N LEU A 95 2.86 5.65 6.20
CA LEU A 95 3.10 6.80 5.30
C LEU A 95 4.22 7.76 5.75
N PRO A 96 4.35 8.12 7.05
CA PRO A 96 5.42 9.01 7.48
C PRO A 96 6.83 8.43 7.26
N MET A 97 6.98 7.11 7.04
CA MET A 97 8.26 6.50 6.67
C MET A 97 8.86 7.20 5.45
N PHE A 98 8.06 7.40 4.40
CA PHE A 98 8.56 7.98 3.16
C PHE A 98 9.06 9.42 3.37
N GLU A 99 8.39 10.21 4.21
CA GLU A 99 8.84 11.56 4.57
C GLU A 99 10.17 11.53 5.33
N ILE A 100 10.33 10.59 6.27
CA ILE A 100 11.58 10.41 7.00
C ILE A 100 12.70 10.06 6.02
N VAL A 101 12.50 9.08 5.13
CA VAL A 101 13.54 8.70 4.16
C VAL A 101 13.87 9.85 3.21
N ASN A 102 12.87 10.62 2.74
CA ASN A 102 13.06 11.80 1.87
C ASN A 102 13.88 12.89 2.60
N THR A 103 13.61 13.10 3.89
CA THR A 103 14.38 14.03 4.75
C THR A 103 15.81 13.54 4.96
N LEU A 104 16.01 12.24 5.18
CA LEU A 104 17.35 11.64 5.29
C LEU A 104 18.14 11.74 3.98
N ALA A 105 17.46 11.70 2.83
CA ALA A 105 18.05 11.87 1.51
C ALA A 105 18.36 13.34 1.16
N ASP A 106 17.90 14.30 1.96
CA ASP A 106 18.17 15.71 1.74
C ASP A 106 19.65 16.04 2.05
N PRO A 107 20.40 16.62 1.09
CA PRO A 107 21.79 17.00 1.30
C PRO A 107 21.98 18.19 2.26
N ASP A 108 20.94 19.01 2.46
CA ASP A 108 20.98 20.19 3.33
C ASP A 108 20.73 19.83 4.80
N VAL A 109 20.18 18.64 5.07
CA VAL A 109 19.99 18.13 6.44
C VAL A 109 21.33 17.66 7.00
N SER A 110 21.65 18.13 8.20
CA SER A 110 22.91 17.82 8.86
C SER A 110 22.97 16.36 9.34
N VAL A 111 24.18 15.84 9.50
CA VAL A 111 24.39 14.47 10.02
C VAL A 111 23.76 14.28 11.41
N ASP A 112 23.81 15.30 12.26
CA ASP A 112 23.22 15.25 13.60
C ASP A 112 21.68 15.17 13.54
N GLU A 113 21.04 15.94 12.64
CA GLU A 113 19.60 15.85 12.40
C GLU A 113 19.19 14.50 11.82
N LYS A 114 20.00 13.93 10.91
CA LYS A 114 19.76 12.56 10.39
C LYS A 114 19.83 11.51 11.50
N ALA A 115 20.81 11.63 12.40
CA ALA A 115 20.95 10.73 13.53
C ALA A 115 19.77 10.85 14.52
N GLU A 116 19.27 12.07 14.75
CA GLU A 116 18.09 12.30 15.59
C GLU A 116 16.83 11.66 14.97
N LEU A 117 16.61 11.85 13.66
CA LEU A 117 15.49 11.22 12.95
C LEU A 117 15.56 9.69 13.00
N MET A 118 16.74 9.11 12.74
CA MET A 118 16.94 7.65 12.82
C MET A 118 16.78 7.08 14.23
N GLY A 119 16.94 7.89 15.26
CA GLY A 119 16.76 7.50 16.67
C GLY A 119 15.40 7.90 17.26
N SER A 120 14.51 8.48 16.46
CA SER A 120 13.25 9.04 16.94
C SER A 120 12.27 7.96 17.41
N SER A 121 11.40 8.32 18.36
CA SER A 121 10.25 7.49 18.75
C SER A 121 9.33 7.25 17.55
N ASP A 122 9.18 8.25 16.70
CA ASP A 122 8.26 8.25 15.57
C ASP A 122 8.66 7.17 14.56
N LEU A 123 9.96 7.03 14.27
CA LEU A 123 10.44 5.93 13.44
C LEU A 123 10.15 4.55 14.05
N ASN A 124 10.22 4.40 15.37
CA ASN A 124 9.88 3.13 16.03
C ASN A 124 8.38 2.82 15.89
N GLU A 125 7.51 3.82 16.09
CA GLU A 125 6.06 3.66 15.94
C GLU A 125 5.69 3.28 14.49
N ILE A 126 6.34 3.89 13.50
CA ILE A 126 6.18 3.56 12.09
C ILE A 126 6.62 2.11 11.82
N MET A 127 7.76 1.68 12.36
CA MET A 127 8.25 0.30 12.20
C MET A 127 7.33 -0.73 12.89
N GLU A 128 6.67 -0.35 13.99
CA GLU A 128 5.65 -1.18 14.64
C GLU A 128 4.37 -1.27 13.79
N ALA A 129 3.92 -0.16 13.22
CA ALA A 129 2.79 -0.15 12.30
C ALA A 129 3.05 -1.01 11.05
N GLU A 130 4.26 -0.91 10.48
CA GLU A 130 4.70 -1.74 9.36
C GLU A 130 4.64 -3.24 9.69
N ARG A 131 5.12 -3.63 10.88
CA ARG A 131 5.01 -5.03 11.34
C ARG A 131 3.57 -5.48 11.50
N ASN A 132 2.70 -4.65 12.08
CA ASN A 132 1.29 -4.98 12.23
C ASN A 132 0.62 -5.17 10.86
N LEU A 133 0.93 -4.31 9.89
CA LEU A 133 0.44 -4.40 8.53
C LEU A 133 0.85 -5.73 7.87
N ILE A 134 2.13 -6.09 7.98
CA ILE A 134 2.66 -7.37 7.49
C ILE A 134 1.94 -8.54 8.18
N GLU A 135 1.79 -8.53 9.50
CA GLU A 135 1.14 -9.60 10.26
C GLU A 135 -0.33 -9.80 9.82
N ILE A 136 -1.06 -8.71 9.60
CA ILE A 136 -2.45 -8.76 9.11
C ILE A 136 -2.50 -9.39 7.72
N CYS A 137 -1.60 -8.99 6.82
CA CYS A 137 -1.58 -9.51 5.46
C CYS A 137 -1.08 -10.95 5.37
N GLU A 138 -0.09 -11.34 6.16
CA GLU A 138 0.38 -12.73 6.26
C GLU A 138 -0.72 -13.66 6.78
N ALA A 139 -1.57 -13.19 7.68
CA ALA A 139 -2.69 -13.97 8.24
C ALA A 139 -3.83 -14.21 7.24
N GLU A 140 -3.96 -13.39 6.19
CA GLU A 140 -4.98 -13.55 5.14
C GLU A 140 -4.45 -14.33 3.93
N ILE A 141 -3.15 -14.29 3.68
CA ILE A 141 -2.51 -15.01 2.56
C ILE A 141 -2.22 -16.49 2.91
N ASN A 142 -2.03 -16.84 4.20
CA ASN A 142 -1.73 -18.20 4.68
C ASN A 142 -2.91 -18.91 5.36
#